data_AF-A0A7C6ENI6-F1
#
_entry.id   AF-A0A7C6ENI6-F1
#
_cell.length_a   1.000
_cell.length_b   1.000
_cell.length_c   1.000
_cell.angle_alpha   90.00
_cell.angle_beta   90.00
_cell.angle_gamma   90.00
#
_symmetry.space_group_name_H-M   'P 1'
#
loop_
_entity.id
_entity.type
_entity.pdbx_description
1 polymer ?
#
loop_
_entity_poly.entity_id
_entity_poly.type
_entity_poly.pdbx_seq_one_letter_code
_entity_poly.pdbx_strand_id
1 'polypeptide(L)'
;MTARFKFWLIISFLLVFVAGGLIGFFGERIIVHRGFPPRREGPAFPSFEKWAHDLNLSAEQQEKIREIFRRSDEKMRELRTRFHNDLGAIQAEIRKEIDAVLTEAQREKLQAMIQEHIAKRKKERERAPEKERFPERKRDYPR
;
A
#
# COMPACT_ATOMS: atom_id res chain seq x y z
N MET A 1 -1.82 49.12 -8.55
CA MET A 1 -1.04 47.86 -8.46
C MET A 1 -0.22 47.69 -9.73
N THR A 2 1.10 47.71 -9.62
CA THR A 2 2.02 47.62 -10.76
C THR A 2 1.93 46.25 -11.43
N ALA A 3 2.01 46.20 -12.76
CA ALA A 3 1.90 44.95 -13.54
C ALA A 3 2.90 43.86 -13.10
N ARG A 4 4.04 44.28 -12.54
CA ARG A 4 5.05 43.41 -11.91
C ARG A 4 4.50 42.64 -10.71
N PHE A 5 3.67 43.26 -9.88
CA PHE A 5 3.08 42.62 -8.70
C PHE A 5 2.02 41.58 -9.09
N LYS A 6 1.22 41.88 -10.12
CA LYS A 6 0.25 40.91 -10.68
C LYS A 6 0.95 39.71 -11.31
N PHE A 7 2.06 39.94 -12.02
CA PHE A 7 2.88 38.88 -12.60
C PHE A 7 3.51 37.96 -11.53
N TRP A 8 4.04 38.54 -10.46
CA TRP A 8 4.59 37.78 -9.33
C TRP A 8 3.52 36.97 -8.58
N LEU A 9 2.31 37.52 -8.45
CA LEU A 9 1.16 36.82 -7.88
C LEU A 9 0.75 35.61 -8.71
N ILE A 10 0.68 35.76 -10.04
CA ILE A 10 0.33 34.66 -10.95
C ILE A 10 1.38 33.55 -10.89
N ILE A 11 2.67 33.91 -10.87
CA ILE A 11 3.76 32.94 -10.75
C ILE A 11 3.68 32.19 -9.42
N SER A 12 3.45 32.90 -8.31
CA SER A 12 3.26 32.28 -6.99
C SER A 12 2.11 31.27 -6.98
N PHE A 13 0.97 31.65 -7.58
CA PHE A 13 -0.20 30.77 -7.69
C PHE A 13 0.09 29.52 -8.51
N LEU A 14 0.81 29.68 -9.63
CA LEU A 14 1.17 28.57 -10.52
C LEU A 14 2.16 27.62 -9.83
N LEU A 15 3.08 28.15 -9.02
CA LEU A 15 4.03 27.38 -8.22
C LEU A 15 3.32 26.54 -7.15
N VAL A 16 2.36 27.11 -6.43
CA VAL A 16 1.52 26.39 -5.46
C VAL A 16 0.68 25.31 -6.14
N PHE A 17 0.14 25.60 -7.33
CA PHE A 17 -0.67 24.64 -8.09
C PHE A 17 0.17 23.45 -8.59
N VAL A 18 1.38 23.69 -9.10
CA VAL A 18 2.32 22.63 -9.51
C VAL A 18 2.79 21.83 -8.29
N ALA A 19 3.10 22.48 -7.17
CA ALA A 19 3.45 21.80 -5.93
C ALA A 19 2.29 20.91 -5.42
N GLY A 20 1.06 21.42 -5.44
CA GLY A 20 -0.14 20.67 -5.09
C GLY A 20 -0.41 19.49 -6.04
N GLY A 21 -0.22 19.68 -7.34
CA GLY A 21 -0.35 18.63 -8.36
C GLY A 21 0.67 17.51 -8.18
N LEU A 22 1.92 17.84 -7.84
CA LEU A 22 2.96 16.85 -7.51
C LEU A 22 2.63 16.10 -6.22
N ILE A 23 2.14 16.77 -5.18
CA ILE A 23 1.71 16.12 -3.94
C ILE A 23 0.51 15.20 -4.16
N GLY A 24 -0.46 15.60 -5.00
CA GLY A 24 -1.61 14.77 -5.36
C GLY A 24 -1.21 13.54 -6.17
N PHE A 25 -0.40 13.72 -7.22
CA PHE A 25 0.04 12.64 -8.12
C PHE A 25 0.98 11.63 -7.44
N PHE A 26 1.91 12.09 -6.59
CA PHE A 26 2.77 11.19 -5.81
C PHE A 26 2.11 10.64 -4.55
N GLY A 27 1.16 11.37 -3.97
CA GLY A 27 0.40 10.94 -2.79
C GLY A 27 -0.38 9.65 -3.05
N GLU A 28 -1.06 9.57 -4.18
CA GLU A 28 -1.82 8.38 -4.58
C GLU A 28 -0.91 7.16 -4.78
N ARG A 29 0.26 7.35 -5.41
CA ARG A 29 1.25 6.27 -5.65
C ARG A 29 1.90 5.75 -4.37
N ILE A 30 2.08 6.60 -3.35
CA ILE A 30 2.64 6.21 -2.04
C ILE A 30 1.59 5.53 -1.16
N ILE A 31 0.31 5.95 -1.24
CA ILE A 31 -0.79 5.35 -0.46
C ILE A 31 -1.08 3.92 -0.94
N VAL A 32 -1.03 3.66 -2.25
CA VAL A 32 -1.24 2.32 -2.84
C VAL A 32 -0.17 1.30 -2.41
N HIS A 33 1.03 1.74 -2.00
CA HIS A 33 2.07 0.85 -1.45
C HIS A 33 2.10 0.73 0.08
N ARG A 34 1.41 1.60 0.82
CA ARG A 34 1.35 1.55 2.30
C ARG A 34 0.15 0.80 2.88
N GLY A 35 -0.82 0.40 2.04
CA GLY A 35 -2.05 -0.27 2.48
C GLY A 35 -1.89 -1.72 2.94
N PHE A 36 -0.78 -2.38 2.62
CA PHE A 36 -0.53 -3.73 3.12
C PHE A 36 0.14 -3.66 4.50
N PRO A 37 -0.50 -4.12 5.59
CA PRO A 37 0.28 -4.51 6.76
C PRO A 37 1.37 -5.50 6.31
N PRO A 38 2.55 -5.55 6.96
CA PRO A 38 3.44 -6.69 6.77
C PRO A 38 2.55 -7.92 6.95
N ARG A 39 2.46 -8.76 5.90
CA ARG A 39 1.77 -10.05 6.02
C ARG A 39 2.36 -10.67 7.26
N ARG A 40 1.50 -11.19 8.17
CA ARG A 40 1.96 -12.17 9.16
C ARG A 40 2.71 -13.21 8.33
N GLU A 41 4.04 -13.14 8.33
CA GLU A 41 4.83 -14.12 7.63
C GLU A 41 4.42 -15.43 8.27
N GLY A 42 3.86 -16.33 7.46
CA GLY A 42 3.66 -17.71 7.85
C GLY A 42 5.00 -18.34 8.28
N PRO A 43 5.09 -19.65 8.50
CA PRO A 43 6.40 -20.28 8.63
C PRO A 43 7.32 -19.75 7.53
N ALA A 44 8.44 -19.14 7.93
CA ALA A 44 9.37 -18.54 6.98
C ALA A 44 9.80 -19.64 6.04
N PHE A 45 9.34 -19.56 4.78
CA PHE A 45 9.81 -20.47 3.77
C PHE A 45 11.34 -20.35 3.74
N PRO A 46 12.09 -21.46 3.70
CA PRO A 46 13.55 -21.39 3.68
C PRO A 46 13.98 -20.49 2.51
N SER A 47 15.02 -19.69 2.72
CA SER A 47 15.52 -18.83 1.65
C SER A 47 15.95 -19.68 0.46
N PHE A 48 15.92 -19.10 -0.75
CA PHE A 48 16.35 -19.82 -1.94
C PHE A 48 17.80 -20.30 -1.82
N GLU A 49 18.68 -19.55 -1.15
CA GLU A 49 20.06 -19.96 -0.87
C GLU A 49 20.11 -21.22 0.01
N LYS A 50 19.23 -21.31 1.00
CA LYS A 50 19.12 -22.50 1.85
C LYS A 50 18.65 -23.71 1.06
N TRP A 51 17.68 -23.55 0.15
CA TRP A 51 17.27 -24.64 -0.75
C TRP A 51 18.36 -25.06 -1.71
N ALA A 52 19.09 -24.10 -2.29
CA ALA A 52 20.19 -24.39 -3.18
C ALA A 52 21.28 -25.22 -2.49
N HIS A 53 21.59 -24.89 -1.24
CA HIS A 53 22.53 -25.64 -0.42
C HIS A 53 21.98 -27.01 0.00
N ASP A 54 20.81 -27.06 0.65
CA ASP A 54 20.26 -28.29 1.25
C ASP A 54 19.86 -29.34 0.19
N LEU A 55 19.52 -28.90 -1.02
CA LEU A 55 19.20 -29.77 -2.15
C LEU A 55 20.39 -29.96 -3.11
N ASN A 56 21.53 -29.35 -2.80
CA ASN A 56 22.76 -29.41 -3.59
C ASN A 56 22.54 -29.10 -5.08
N LEU A 57 21.82 -28.01 -5.36
CA LEU A 57 21.37 -27.65 -6.71
C LEU A 57 22.54 -27.20 -7.60
N SER A 58 22.60 -27.73 -8.82
CA SER A 58 23.54 -27.26 -9.84
C SER A 58 23.24 -25.83 -10.28
N ALA A 59 24.22 -25.15 -10.88
CA ALA A 59 24.04 -23.80 -11.41
C ALA A 59 22.87 -23.73 -12.43
N GLU A 60 22.72 -24.76 -13.27
CA GLU A 60 21.64 -24.84 -14.25
C GLU A 60 20.27 -25.01 -13.58
N GLN A 61 20.18 -25.82 -12.51
CA GLN A 61 18.93 -25.98 -11.74
C GLN A 61 18.55 -24.69 -11.03
N GLN A 62 19.53 -24.00 -10.45
CA GLN A 62 19.29 -22.72 -9.78
C GLN A 62 18.75 -21.67 -10.76
N GLU A 63 19.31 -21.58 -11.96
CA GLU A 63 18.85 -20.65 -12.99
C GLU A 63 17.41 -20.94 -13.42
N LYS A 64 17.08 -22.22 -13.66
CA LYS A 64 15.70 -22.64 -13.99
C LYS A 64 14.72 -22.27 -12.88
N ILE A 65 15.08 -22.47 -11.61
CA ILE A 65 14.20 -22.13 -10.49
C ILE A 65 14.02 -20.62 -10.34
N ARG A 66 15.09 -19.83 -10.52
CA ARG A 66 15.00 -18.35 -10.53
C ARG A 66 14.04 -17.87 -11.61
N GLU A 67 14.10 -18.46 -12.81
CA GLU A 67 13.19 -18.14 -13.90
C GLU A 67 11.72 -18.52 -13.58
N ILE A 68 11.49 -19.65 -12.90
CA ILE A 68 10.15 -20.04 -12.42
C ILE A 68 9.61 -19.00 -11.43
N PHE A 69 10.43 -18.54 -10.48
CA PHE A 69 10.04 -17.50 -9.53
C PHE A 69 9.74 -16.18 -10.22
N ARG A 70 10.61 -15.73 -11.14
CA ARG A 70 10.40 -14.50 -11.91
C ARG A 70 9.06 -14.51 -12.65
N ARG A 71 8.77 -15.59 -13.39
CA ARG A 71 7.49 -15.75 -14.12
C ARG A 71 6.29 -15.82 -13.17
N SER A 72 6.47 -16.39 -11.98
CA SER A 72 5.41 -16.47 -10.97
C SER A 72 5.14 -15.11 -10.32
N ASP A 73 6.18 -14.32 -10.04
CA ASP A 73 6.07 -12.98 -9.48
C ASP A 73 5.30 -12.03 -10.41
N GLU A 74 5.55 -12.11 -11.73
CA GLU A 74 4.79 -11.37 -12.73
C GLU A 74 3.29 -11.71 -12.67
N LYS A 75 2.94 -13.01 -12.65
CA LYS A 75 1.54 -13.46 -12.53
C LYS A 75 0.90 -13.04 -11.21
N MET A 76 1.63 -13.13 -10.11
CA MET A 76 1.15 -12.72 -8.79
C MET A 76 0.92 -11.21 -8.72
N ARG A 77 1.78 -10.41 -9.37
CA ARG A 77 1.62 -8.96 -9.47
C ARG A 77 0.38 -8.59 -10.29
N GLU A 78 0.18 -9.25 -11.43
CA GLU A 78 -1.02 -9.08 -12.26
C GLU A 78 -2.29 -9.42 -11.47
N LEU A 79 -2.32 -10.59 -10.82
CA LEU A 79 -3.45 -11.02 -10.01
C LEU A 79 -3.74 -10.04 -8.87
N ARG A 80 -2.71 -9.57 -8.16
CA ARG A 80 -2.87 -8.57 -7.10
C ARG A 80 -3.48 -7.28 -7.66
N THR A 81 -3.00 -6.82 -8.81
CA THR A 81 -3.49 -5.58 -9.45
C THR A 81 -4.96 -5.72 -9.82
N ARG A 82 -5.32 -6.82 -10.49
CA ARG A 82 -6.71 -7.11 -10.85
C ARG A 82 -7.61 -7.21 -9.62
N PHE A 83 -7.19 -7.97 -8.61
CA PHE A 83 -7.94 -8.12 -7.36
C PHE A 83 -8.21 -6.78 -6.68
N HIS A 84 -7.23 -5.87 -6.65
CA HIS A 84 -7.43 -4.53 -6.09
C HIS A 84 -8.45 -3.71 -6.87
N ASN A 85 -8.39 -3.76 -8.20
CA ASN A 85 -9.33 -3.02 -9.05
C ASN A 85 -10.75 -3.56 -8.86
N ASP A 86 -10.92 -4.87 -8.91
CA ASP A 86 -12.22 -5.54 -8.75
C ASP A 86 -12.80 -5.24 -7.35
N LEU A 87 -11.98 -5.34 -6.31
CA LEU A 87 -12.40 -5.01 -4.94
C LEU A 87 -12.77 -3.54 -4.79
N GLY A 88 -12.01 -2.63 -5.39
CA GLY A 88 -12.30 -1.20 -5.37
C GLY A 88 -13.63 -0.87 -6.05
N ALA A 89 -13.93 -1.51 -7.18
CA ALA A 89 -15.20 -1.36 -7.88
C ALA A 89 -16.39 -1.82 -7.01
N ILE A 90 -16.28 -2.99 -6.38
CA ILE A 90 -17.30 -3.52 -5.47
C ILE A 90 -17.52 -2.57 -4.28
N GLN A 91 -16.44 -2.06 -3.68
CA GLN A 91 -16.54 -1.11 -2.57
C GLN A 91 -17.22 0.21 -2.97
N ALA A 92 -16.95 0.71 -4.19
CA ALA A 92 -17.59 1.92 -4.71
C ALA A 92 -19.08 1.71 -4.96
N GLU A 93 -19.47 0.55 -5.50
CA GLU A 93 -20.87 0.18 -5.71
C GLU A 93 -21.63 0.09 -4.39
N ILE A 94 -21.11 -0.66 -3.42
CA ILE A 94 -21.69 -0.75 -2.08
C ILE A 94 -21.87 0.63 -1.45
N ARG A 95 -20.86 1.51 -1.57
CA ARG A 95 -20.96 2.87 -1.04
C ARG A 95 -22.06 3.67 -1.71
N LYS A 96 -22.20 3.56 -3.04
CA LYS A 96 -23.26 4.23 -3.80
C LYS A 96 -24.65 3.75 -3.37
N GLU A 97 -24.83 2.45 -3.18
CA GLU A 97 -26.09 1.87 -2.70
C GLU A 97 -26.45 2.35 -1.29
N ILE A 98 -25.47 2.37 -0.38
CA ILE A 98 -25.66 2.91 0.97
C ILE A 98 -26.01 4.39 0.91
N ASP A 99 -25.27 5.19 0.14
CA ASP A 99 -25.51 6.63 0.04
C ASP A 99 -26.90 6.94 -0.51
N ALA A 100 -27.46 6.08 -1.37
CA ALA A 100 -28.82 6.23 -1.93
C ALA A 100 -29.94 6.11 -0.88
N VAL A 101 -29.71 5.39 0.23
CA VAL A 101 -30.71 5.19 1.29
C VAL A 101 -30.51 6.11 2.50
N LEU A 102 -29.47 6.94 2.49
CA LEU A 102 -29.14 7.87 3.58
C LEU A 102 -29.57 9.30 3.26
N THR A 103 -29.94 10.05 4.31
CA THR A 103 -30.07 11.50 4.22
C THR A 103 -28.69 12.17 4.16
N GLU A 104 -28.61 13.42 3.70
CA GLU A 104 -27.34 14.17 3.66
C GLU A 104 -26.63 14.21 5.00
N ALA A 105 -27.36 14.51 6.08
CA ALA A 105 -26.80 14.54 7.43
C ALA A 105 -26.25 13.16 7.87
N GLN A 106 -26.89 12.07 7.44
CA GLN A 106 -26.40 10.71 7.72
C GLN A 106 -25.16 10.36 6.88
N ARG A 107 -25.09 10.81 5.62
CA ARG A 107 -23.90 10.64 4.76
C ARG A 107 -22.68 11.33 5.35
N GLU A 108 -22.82 12.58 5.78
CA GLU A 108 -21.74 13.33 6.43
C GLU A 108 -21.26 12.63 7.72
N LYS A 109 -22.20 12.15 8.54
CA LYS A 109 -21.88 11.40 9.76
C LYS A 109 -21.14 10.09 9.45
N LEU A 110 -21.59 9.33 8.44
CA LEU A 110 -20.93 8.10 8.03
C LEU A 110 -19.51 8.36 7.53
N GLN A 111 -19.31 9.41 6.72
CA GLN A 111 -17.99 9.80 6.25
C GLN A 111 -17.05 10.17 7.41
N ALA A 112 -17.54 10.90 8.41
CA ALA A 112 -16.77 11.22 9.61
C ALA A 112 -16.37 9.96 10.39
N MET A 113 -17.30 9.02 10.59
CA MET A 113 -17.03 7.74 11.26
C MET A 113 -15.95 6.93 10.55
N ILE A 114 -15.99 6.88 9.21
CA ILE A 114 -14.98 6.19 8.40
C ILE A 114 -13.60 6.84 8.58
N GLN A 115 -13.52 8.18 8.49
CA GLN A 115 -12.26 8.91 8.64
C GLN A 115 -11.66 8.74 10.03
N GLU A 116 -12.48 8.79 11.08
CA GLU A 116 -12.04 8.51 12.44
C GLU A 116 -11.46 7.10 12.57
N HIS A 117 -12.15 6.10 12.01
CA HIS A 117 -11.66 4.71 12.01
C HIS A 117 -10.30 4.59 11.31
N ILE A 118 -10.15 5.20 10.14
CA ILE A 118 -8.88 5.19 9.38
C ILE A 118 -7.77 5.87 10.20
N ALA A 119 -8.04 7.04 10.77
CA ALA A 119 -7.09 7.78 11.59
C ALA A 119 -6.67 6.99 12.84
N LYS A 120 -7.63 6.35 13.53
CA LYS A 120 -7.37 5.50 14.68
C LYS A 120 -6.47 4.32 14.30
N ARG A 121 -6.75 3.62 13.20
CA ARG A 121 -5.94 2.49 12.72
C ARG A 121 -4.53 2.91 12.30
N LYS A 122 -4.39 4.08 11.66
CA LYS A 122 -3.08 4.67 11.34
C LYS A 122 -2.29 4.98 12.61
N LYS A 123 -2.93 5.61 13.60
CA LYS A 123 -2.35 5.95 14.89
C LYS A 123 -1.97 4.72 15.72
N GLU A 124 -2.78 3.66 15.70
CA GLU A 124 -2.45 2.37 16.32
C GLU A 124 -1.18 1.77 15.68
N ARG A 125 -1.09 1.77 14.35
CA ARG A 125 0.13 1.34 13.65
C ARG A 125 1.34 2.20 14.00
N GLU A 126 1.16 3.51 14.12
CA GLU A 126 2.21 4.47 14.48
C GLU A 126 2.57 4.50 15.98
N ARG A 127 1.76 3.85 16.84
CA ARG A 127 2.04 3.71 18.28
C ARG A 127 2.54 2.33 18.68
N ALA A 128 2.25 1.31 17.87
CA ALA A 128 2.84 -0.01 18.08
C ALA A 128 4.37 0.13 18.15
N PRO A 129 5.04 -0.36 19.21
CA PRO A 129 6.50 -0.37 19.29
C PRO A 129 7.07 -1.12 18.08
N GLU A 130 8.29 -0.77 17.66
CA GLU A 130 8.95 -1.41 16.50
C GLU A 130 8.99 -2.94 16.61
N LYS A 131 9.12 -3.46 17.84
CA LYS A 131 9.04 -4.89 18.18
C LYS A 131 7.65 -5.51 18.05
N GLU A 132 6.57 -4.73 17.99
CA GLU A 132 5.23 -5.23 17.67
C GLU A 132 4.87 -4.98 16.19
N ARG A 133 5.47 -3.97 15.55
CA ARG A 133 5.40 -3.76 14.10
C ARG A 133 6.14 -4.83 13.32
N PHE A 134 7.27 -5.26 13.86
CA PHE A 134 8.13 -6.33 13.38
C PHE A 134 8.59 -7.12 14.61
N PRO A 135 7.84 -8.14 15.05
CA PRO A 135 8.31 -9.01 16.13
C PRO A 135 9.66 -9.62 15.75
N GLU A 136 10.70 -9.13 16.43
CA GLU A 136 11.99 -9.80 16.54
C GLU A 136 11.69 -11.18 17.15
N ARG A 137 11.49 -12.17 16.29
CA ARG A 137 11.26 -13.54 16.73
C ARG A 137 12.52 -13.97 17.48
N LYS A 138 12.39 -14.25 18.79
CA LYS A 138 13.38 -15.09 19.48
C LYS A 138 13.54 -16.35 18.65
N ARG A 139 14.74 -16.54 18.07
CA ARG A 139 15.13 -17.78 17.40
C ARG A 139 15.28 -18.86 18.47
N ASP A 140 14.17 -19.45 18.88
CA ASP A 140 14.17 -20.75 19.54
C ASP A 140 14.31 -21.83 18.46
N TYR A 141 15.56 -22.05 18.03
CA TYR A 141 15.94 -23.30 17.38
C TYR A 141 16.81 -24.08 18.38
N PRO A 142 16.46 -25.34 18.74
CA PRO A 142 17.45 -26.21 19.37
C PRO A 142 18.60 -26.42 18.38
N ARG A 143 19.82 -26.16 18.84
CA ARG A 143 21.06 -26.44 18.09
C ARG A 143 21.31 -27.94 18.04
#